data_AF-A0A0V8EL07-F1
#
_entry.id   AF-A0A0V8EL07-F1
#
_cell.length_a   1.000
_cell.length_b   1.000
_cell.length_c   1.000
_cell.angle_alpha   90.00
_cell.angle_beta   90.00
_cell.angle_gamma   90.00
#
_symmetry.space_group_name_H-M   'P 1'
#
loop_
_entity.id
_entity.type
_entity.pdbx_description
1 polymer ?
#
loop_
_entity_poly.entity_id
_entity_poly.type
_entity_poly.pdbx_seq_one_letter_code
_entity_poly.pdbx_strand_id
1 'polypeptide(L)'
;MARRKFDKQFKNSAVKLILEEGYSVKEVSQELEVHANSLYRWVQEVEEYGESAFPGNGTALANAQHKIKLLEKENRYLQEELELLKKFRVFLKRSK
;
A
#
# COMPACT_ATOMS: atom_id res chain seq x y z
N MET A 1 -15.61 -10.29 23.55
CA MET A 1 -16.36 -10.11 22.28
C MET A 1 -15.40 -10.10 21.12
N ALA A 2 -15.69 -10.81 20.03
CA ALA A 2 -14.84 -10.80 18.83
C ALA A 2 -14.99 -9.47 18.08
N ARG A 3 -13.87 -8.91 17.61
CA ARG A 3 -13.88 -7.68 16.79
C ARG A 3 -14.44 -8.00 15.41
N ARG A 4 -15.50 -7.31 14.95
CA ARG A 4 -15.99 -7.41 13.56
C ARG A 4 -14.84 -7.11 12.61
N LYS A 5 -14.64 -7.98 11.62
CA LYS A 5 -13.70 -7.77 10.51
C LYS A 5 -14.50 -7.38 9.28
N PHE A 6 -14.02 -6.35 8.59
CA PHE A 6 -14.56 -5.90 7.31
C PHE A 6 -13.48 -6.10 6.25
N ASP A 7 -13.87 -6.57 5.08
CA ASP A 7 -12.96 -6.73 3.95
C ASP A 7 -12.58 -5.37 3.34
N LYS A 8 -11.63 -5.40 2.39
CA LYS A 8 -11.12 -4.19 1.73
C LYS A 8 -12.22 -3.50 0.90
N GLN A 9 -13.06 -4.28 0.21
CA GLN A 9 -14.07 -3.72 -0.69
C GLN A 9 -15.14 -2.96 0.09
N PHE A 10 -15.63 -3.54 1.19
CA PHE A 10 -16.60 -2.92 2.08
C PHE A 10 -16.09 -1.59 2.64
N LYS A 11 -14.83 -1.55 3.12
CA LYS A 11 -14.25 -0.32 3.66
C LYS A 11 -14.11 0.76 2.58
N ASN A 12 -13.66 0.39 1.38
CA ASN A 12 -13.54 1.32 0.26
C ASN A 12 -14.91 1.90 -0.13
N SER A 13 -15.94 1.05 -0.24
CA SER A 13 -17.30 1.50 -0.53
C SER A 13 -17.82 2.46 0.55
N ALA A 14 -17.62 2.16 1.83
CA ALA A 14 -18.04 3.03 2.93
C ALA A 14 -17.33 4.40 2.89
N VAL A 15 -16.02 4.42 2.59
CA VAL A 15 -15.26 5.67 2.45
C VAL A 15 -15.71 6.46 1.22
N LYS A 16 -16.02 5.78 0.10
CA LYS A 16 -16.53 6.41 -1.12
C LYS A 16 -17.86 7.14 -0.90
N LEU A 17 -18.79 6.56 -0.13
CA LEU A 17 -20.04 7.24 0.24
C LEU A 17 -19.76 8.59 0.94
N ILE A 18 -18.72 8.65 1.77
CA ILE A 18 -18.37 9.84 2.55
C ILE A 18 -17.63 10.87 1.68
N LEU A 19 -16.60 10.43 0.95
CA LEU A 19 -15.68 11.34 0.24
C LEU A 19 -16.18 11.75 -1.16
N GLU A 20 -16.81 10.85 -1.90
CA GLU A 20 -17.25 11.10 -3.27
C GLU A 20 -18.73 11.49 -3.34
N GLU A 21 -19.58 10.82 -2.56
CA GLU A 21 -21.03 11.01 -2.62
C GLU A 21 -21.54 12.03 -1.58
N GLY A 22 -20.67 12.47 -0.67
CA GLY A 22 -20.95 13.57 0.26
C GLY A 22 -21.85 13.21 1.45
N TYR A 23 -22.07 11.93 1.72
CA TYR A 23 -22.81 11.50 2.91
C TYR A 23 -22.04 11.81 4.18
N SER A 24 -22.75 12.17 5.25
CA SER A 24 -22.11 12.37 6.55
C SER A 24 -21.68 11.02 7.16
N VAL A 25 -20.62 11.06 7.97
CA VAL A 25 -20.16 9.88 8.72
C VAL A 25 -21.27 9.30 9.61
N LYS A 26 -22.18 10.14 10.11
CA LYS A 26 -23.30 9.72 10.95
C LYS A 26 -24.32 8.90 10.15
N GLU A 27 -24.70 9.36 8.95
CA GLU A 27 -25.63 8.64 8.08
C GLU A 27 -25.07 7.28 7.69
N VAL A 28 -23.82 7.24 7.22
CA VAL A 28 -23.15 5.99 6.82
C VAL A 28 -22.97 5.05 8.01
N SER A 29 -22.71 5.58 9.21
CA SER A 29 -22.60 4.80 10.44
C SER A 29 -23.91 4.07 10.78
N GLN A 30 -25.05 4.75 10.61
CA GLN A 30 -26.37 4.20 10.89
C GLN A 30 -26.77 3.18 9.81
N GLU A 31 -26.60 3.52 8.53
CA GLU A 31 -26.98 2.67 7.39
C GLU A 31 -26.18 1.36 7.34
N LEU A 32 -24.86 1.45 7.55
CA LEU A 32 -23.97 0.27 7.45
C LEU A 32 -23.77 -0.46 8.78
N GLU A 33 -24.38 0.03 9.87
CA GLU A 33 -24.17 -0.45 11.24
C GLU A 33 -22.68 -0.53 11.63
N VAL A 34 -21.91 0.47 11.19
CA VAL A 34 -20.48 0.60 11.48
C VAL A 34 -20.28 1.74 12.47
N HIS A 35 -19.47 1.53 13.50
CA HIS A 35 -19.17 2.59 14.45
C HIS A 35 -18.46 3.78 13.78
N ALA A 36 -18.94 5.01 13.99
CA ALA A 36 -18.42 6.24 13.39
C ALA A 36 -16.89 6.39 13.49
N ASN A 37 -16.28 6.10 14.65
CA ASN A 37 -14.80 6.13 14.79
C ASN A 37 -14.05 5.21 13.82
N SER A 38 -14.66 4.10 13.40
CA SER A 38 -14.06 3.24 12.38
C SER A 38 -14.08 3.92 11.02
N LEU A 39 -15.17 4.58 10.67
CA LEU A 39 -15.32 5.33 9.42
C LEU A 39 -14.33 6.50 9.36
N TYR A 40 -14.24 7.32 10.42
CA TYR A 40 -13.24 8.40 10.50
C TYR A 40 -11.82 7.90 10.27
N ARG A 41 -11.46 6.79 10.92
CA ARG A 41 -10.15 6.17 10.74
C ARG A 41 -9.94 5.67 9.31
N TRP A 42 -10.94 5.06 8.69
CA TRP A 42 -10.84 4.57 7.30
C TRP A 42 -10.69 5.71 6.30
N VAL A 43 -11.40 6.82 6.51
CA VAL A 43 -11.24 8.04 5.70
C VAL A 43 -9.81 8.54 5.81
N GLN A 44 -9.27 8.68 7.02
CA GLN A 44 -7.87 9.09 7.22
C GLN A 44 -6.87 8.11 6.58
N GLU A 45 -7.06 6.80 6.73
CA GLU A 45 -6.20 5.79 6.11
C GLU A 45 -6.23 5.91 4.57
N VAL A 46 -7.37 6.24 3.96
CA VAL A 46 -7.49 6.45 2.50
C VAL A 46 -6.88 7.79 2.06
N GLU A 47 -7.07 8.85 2.81
CA GLU A 47 -6.44 10.15 2.51
C GLU A 47 -4.90 10.07 2.59
N GLU A 48 -4.37 9.31 3.56
CA GLU A 48 -2.92 9.17 3.77
C GLU A 48 -2.27 8.17 2.81
N TYR A 49 -2.92 7.02 2.56
CA TYR A 49 -2.30 5.89 1.86
C TYR A 49 -2.99 5.54 0.52
N GLY A 50 -4.09 6.19 0.16
CA GLY A 50 -4.84 5.93 -1.08
C GLY A 50 -5.22 4.45 -1.23
N GLU A 51 -4.88 3.87 -2.37
CA GLU A 51 -5.15 2.45 -2.69
C GLU A 51 -4.52 1.45 -1.70
N SER A 52 -3.51 1.89 -0.96
CA SER A 52 -2.76 1.08 0.02
C SER A 52 -3.35 1.11 1.44
N ALA A 53 -4.40 1.90 1.69
CA ALA A 53 -5.01 2.10 3.01
C ALA A 53 -5.37 0.80 3.74
N PHE A 54 -5.88 -0.20 3.01
CA PHE A 54 -6.36 -1.45 3.58
C PHE A 54 -5.57 -2.65 3.04
N PRO A 55 -4.36 -2.93 3.55
CA PRO A 55 -3.53 -4.02 3.05
C PRO A 55 -3.94 -5.41 3.59
N GLY A 56 -5.02 -5.50 4.37
CA GLY A 56 -5.45 -6.72 5.05
C GLY A 56 -4.63 -6.98 6.32
N ASN A 57 -3.42 -7.54 6.16
CA ASN A 57 -2.51 -7.83 7.27
C ASN A 57 -1.40 -6.77 7.36
N GLY A 58 -1.07 -6.37 8.58
CA GLY A 58 -0.07 -5.32 8.83
C GLY A 58 -0.59 -3.90 8.55
N THR A 59 0.31 -2.92 8.59
CA THR A 59 0.00 -1.52 8.28
C THR A 59 0.47 -1.18 6.87
N ALA A 60 -0.19 -0.20 6.22
CA ALA A 60 0.18 0.26 4.88
C ALA A 60 1.66 0.69 4.83
N LEU A 61 2.09 1.46 5.85
CA LEU A 61 3.46 1.92 6.01
C LEU A 61 4.46 0.76 6.13
N ALA A 62 4.19 -0.25 6.96
CA ALA A 62 5.09 -1.38 7.14
C ALA A 62 5.26 -2.18 5.83
N ASN A 63 4.18 -2.37 5.08
CA ASN A 63 4.22 -3.06 3.79
C ASN A 63 5.00 -2.27 2.74
N ALA A 64 4.82 -0.94 2.71
CA ALA A 64 5.59 -0.06 1.83
C ALA A 64 7.09 -0.12 2.15
N GLN A 65 7.46 -0.01 3.44
CA GLN A 65 8.85 -0.11 3.89
C GLN A 65 9.48 -1.47 3.54
N HIS A 66 8.74 -2.56 3.73
CA HIS A 66 9.21 -3.89 3.36
C HIS A 66 9.47 -4.00 1.84
N LYS A 67 8.57 -3.47 1.02
CA LYS A 67 8.73 -3.47 -0.44
C LYS A 67 9.94 -2.63 -0.87
N ILE A 68 10.15 -1.45 -0.27
CA ILE A 68 11.33 -0.61 -0.51
C ILE A 68 12.62 -1.40 -0.24
N LYS A 69 12.72 -2.04 0.92
CA LYS A 69 13.91 -2.83 1.28
C LYS A 69 14.22 -3.96 0.29
N LEU A 70 13.18 -4.64 -0.21
CA LEU A 70 13.34 -5.67 -1.24
C LEU A 70 13.83 -5.09 -2.56
N LEU A 71 13.24 -3.98 -3.01
CA LEU A 71 13.62 -3.30 -4.25
C LEU A 71 15.05 -2.76 -4.18
N GLU A 72 15.47 -2.21 -3.03
CA GLU A 72 16.86 -1.77 -2.83
C GLU A 72 17.86 -2.93 -2.94
N LYS A 73 17.50 -4.11 -2.39
CA LYS A 73 18.34 -5.31 -2.49
C LYS A 73 18.46 -5.78 -3.94
N GLU A 74 17.35 -5.82 -4.66
CA GLU A 74 17.32 -6.20 -6.08
C GLU A 74 18.10 -5.19 -6.94
N ASN A 75 17.94 -3.90 -6.69
CA ASN A 75 18.66 -2.86 -7.41
C ASN A 75 20.18 -2.98 -7.21
N ARG A 76 20.64 -3.21 -5.98
CA ARG A 76 22.07 -3.46 -5.70
C ARG A 76 22.59 -4.66 -6.48
N TYR A 77 21.84 -5.77 -6.46
CA TYR A 77 22.23 -6.99 -7.18
C TYR A 77 22.34 -6.73 -8.70
N LEU A 78 21.35 -6.05 -9.29
CA LEU A 78 21.37 -5.69 -10.72
C LEU A 78 22.52 -4.74 -11.06
N GLN A 79 22.86 -3.80 -10.17
CA GLN A 79 24.02 -2.92 -10.34
C GLN A 79 25.32 -3.72 -10.35
N GLU A 80 25.49 -4.69 -9.45
CA GLU A 80 26.66 -5.57 -9.41
C GLU A 80 26.78 -6.42 -10.69
N GLU A 81 25.68 -7.00 -11.18
CA GLU A 81 25.65 -7.73 -12.45
C GLU A 81 26.03 -6.83 -13.63
N LEU A 82 25.46 -5.61 -13.71
CA LEU A 82 25.79 -4.64 -14.75
C LEU A 82 27.26 -4.26 -14.73
N GLU A 83 27.85 -4.03 -13.55
CA GLU A 83 29.26 -3.71 -13.41
C GLU A 83 30.16 -4.87 -13.84
N LEU A 84 29.78 -6.10 -13.50
CA LEU A 84 30.48 -7.29 -13.97
C LEU A 84 30.45 -7.39 -15.51
N LEU A 85 29.27 -7.23 -16.12
CA LEU A 85 29.12 -7.27 -17.58
C LEU A 85 29.92 -6.17 -18.28
N LYS A 86 29.96 -4.95 -17.72
CA LYS A 86 30.81 -3.86 -18.24
C LYS A 86 32.28 -4.24 -18.22
N LYS A 87 32.79 -4.82 -17.14
CA LYS A 87 34.18 -5.30 -17.03
C LYS A 87 34.49 -6.36 -18.08
N PHE A 88 33.61 -7.35 -18.26
CA PHE A 88 33.75 -8.36 -19.31
C PHE A 88 33.81 -7.75 -20.72
N ARG A 89 32.94 -6.77 -21.02
CA ARG A 89 32.95 -6.07 -22.31
C ARG A 89 34.29 -5.37 -22.58
N VAL A 90 34.90 -4.74 -21.57
CA VAL A 90 36.21 -4.10 -21.70
C VAL A 90 37.30 -5.15 -21.96
N PHE A 91 37.27 -6.28 -21.25
CA PHE A 91 38.21 -7.37 -21.45
C PHE A 91 38.14 -7.93 -22.88
N LEU A 92 36.94 -8.24 -23.37
CA LEU A 92 36.73 -8.76 -24.73
C LEU A 92 37.17 -7.78 -25.84
N LYS A 93 37.12 -6.47 -25.60
CA LYS A 93 37.64 -5.46 -26.54
C LYS A 93 39.16 -5.40 -26.60
N ARG A 94 39.86 -5.82 -25.54
CA ARG A 94 41.32 -5.80 -25.44
C ARG A 94 41.99 -7.07 -25.97
N SER A 95 41.26 -8.17 -26.11
CA SER A 95 41.81 -9.45 -26.63
C SER A 95 41.61 -9.64 -28.14
N LYS A 96 41.23 -8.58 -28.87
CA LYS A 96 41.26 -8.49 -30.34
C LYS A 96 42.42 -7.60 -30.75
#